data_AF-A0A818F7Q8-F1
#
_entry.id   AF-A0A818F7Q8-F1
#
_cell.length_a   1.000
_cell.length_b   1.000
_cell.length_c   1.000
_cell.angle_alpha   90.00
_cell.angle_beta   90.00
_cell.angle_gamma   90.00
#
_symmetry.space_group_name_H-M   'P 1'
#
loop_
_entity.id
_entity.type
_entity.pdbx_description
1 polymer ?
#
loop_
_entity_poly.entity_id
_entity_poly.type
_entity_poly.pdbx_seq_one_letter_code
_entity_poly.pdbx_strand_id
1 'polypeptide(L)'
;METDSSKNLINISILSTSSNAGKSMLIRLLHQTGFIESMKFFSTDECTLVNNKSVILRRISSKKDADAKEWIIKSDIVLLVVRESSTANDRTIASLRHASEKKTLFIVRTHIDEIVNVTQRYSQSTSNEEQTIKNEQEFLWSQYKEFLTCENDIYLIGSHLNHKDKWDFERLKNDLMIVIGHAEVLHIGVLSANPILPVNLQPQDQMNEIYFDKEKKLFVEYFDKHGLDEIEQYFISRLREWELLSLHIAVTGNSGVGKSSFINAIRGVTPNSPDAAKTGVTECTREPQAFLLSIHQNLTFWDLPGCGTPNYPRENYLKYINFEQFDVVIIICSGRFTEDDGWLAEEMTQMNKPFFFLRSKIDQEITNAQRDSPSPFDEHAVLTIIKNDCVQHLRQYSHHRKVYLVSGNQKYLHRWDMNDFMHDLCQACPQLKRESLVFSMNAHCREAVRVKVEYLRKRQWLICSAIAAAAILPVPGFSMSINLLACLTEAKEYRQQLGLHNEAVERLAILRETSSEYIRRTINSVLPLLDDETFETLFKTKLLTLNAAIGHCIPVVGCVLSVQAVIETLDYFLKMMEKVALTVTDIHFGDISSLPPVTTIEYSDPQIIS
;
A
#
# COMPACT_ATOMS: atom_id res chain seq x y z
N MET A 1 43.53 -7.74 12.43
CA MET A 1 42.69 -8.95 12.45
C MET A 1 42.47 -9.32 13.90
N GLU A 2 41.51 -8.67 14.54
CA GLU A 2 40.74 -9.23 15.65
C GLU A 2 39.29 -9.00 15.21
N THR A 3 38.63 -10.06 14.78
CA THR A 3 37.22 -10.03 14.41
C THR A 3 36.42 -9.83 15.69
N ASP A 4 35.70 -8.71 15.76
CA ASP A 4 34.80 -8.34 16.85
C ASP A 4 33.61 -9.32 16.91
N SER A 5 33.85 -10.51 17.47
CA SER A 5 32.87 -11.58 17.66
C SER A 5 31.89 -11.30 18.80
N SER A 6 31.88 -10.08 19.34
CA SER A 6 31.11 -9.68 20.52
C SER A 6 29.70 -9.15 20.20
N LYS A 7 29.40 -8.81 18.93
CA LYS A 7 28.16 -8.12 18.54
C LYS A 7 26.92 -9.01 18.31
N ASN A 8 27.07 -10.33 18.28
CA ASN A 8 25.96 -11.27 18.04
C ASN A 8 25.62 -12.15 19.26
N LEU A 9 25.99 -11.70 20.46
CA LEU A 9 25.83 -12.44 21.71
C LEU A 9 24.63 -11.92 22.53
N ILE A 10 23.66 -12.76 22.83
CA ILE A 10 22.48 -12.41 23.66
C ILE A 10 22.55 -13.16 24.98
N ASN A 11 22.52 -12.44 26.10
CA ASN A 11 22.61 -13.03 27.43
C ASN A 11 21.21 -13.21 28.06
N ILE A 12 20.81 -14.46 28.31
CA ILE A 12 19.56 -14.80 28.99
C ILE A 12 19.87 -15.34 30.39
N SER A 13 19.36 -14.69 31.42
CA SER A 13 19.53 -15.14 32.81
C SER A 13 18.27 -15.76 33.38
N ILE A 14 18.38 -16.99 33.91
CA ILE A 14 17.26 -17.69 34.57
C ILE A 14 17.40 -17.59 36.09
N LEU A 15 16.48 -16.83 36.70
CA LEU A 15 16.32 -16.60 38.13
C LEU A 15 15.22 -17.48 38.72
N SER A 16 15.22 -17.68 40.04
CA SER A 16 14.11 -18.37 40.73
C SER A 16 14.03 -17.92 42.17
N THR A 17 12.80 -17.90 42.68
CA THR A 17 12.45 -17.37 43.99
C THR A 17 12.77 -18.34 45.14
N SER A 18 12.62 -19.66 44.96
CA SER A 18 12.76 -20.61 46.07
C SER A 18 13.59 -21.87 45.76
N SER A 19 13.36 -22.54 44.62
CA SER A 19 13.97 -23.84 44.33
C SER A 19 14.65 -23.94 42.96
N ASN A 20 15.71 -24.73 42.93
CA ASN A 20 16.43 -25.07 41.70
C ASN A 20 15.62 -25.98 40.75
N ALA A 21 14.53 -26.56 41.22
CA ALA A 21 13.79 -27.58 40.48
C ALA A 21 12.96 -26.96 39.34
N GLY A 22 12.35 -25.78 39.54
CA GLY A 22 11.66 -25.05 38.47
C GLY A 22 12.59 -24.62 37.33
N LYS A 23 13.81 -24.17 37.65
CA LYS A 23 14.82 -23.83 36.63
C LYS A 23 15.26 -25.04 35.82
N SER A 24 15.59 -26.13 36.51
CA SER A 24 16.01 -27.37 35.86
C SER A 24 14.91 -27.90 34.93
N MET A 25 13.64 -27.74 35.33
CA MET A 25 12.48 -28.09 34.52
C MET A 25 12.38 -27.21 33.26
N LEU A 26 12.39 -25.88 33.40
CA LEU A 26 12.31 -24.97 32.25
C LEU A 26 13.43 -25.20 31.23
N ILE A 27 14.68 -25.34 31.69
CA ILE A 27 15.83 -25.63 30.83
C ILE A 27 15.65 -26.96 30.10
N ARG A 28 15.10 -27.98 30.78
CA ARG A 28 14.81 -29.27 30.16
C ARG A 28 13.77 -29.17 29.05
N LEU A 29 12.71 -28.39 29.25
CA LEU A 29 11.70 -28.17 28.22
C LEU A 29 12.27 -27.41 27.01
N LEU A 30 13.10 -26.38 27.23
CA LEU A 30 13.77 -25.64 26.15
C LEU A 30 14.70 -26.55 25.33
N HIS A 31 15.50 -27.38 25.98
CA HIS A 31 16.35 -28.35 25.29
C HIS A 31 15.54 -29.37 24.48
N GLN A 32 14.51 -29.96 25.09
CA GLN A 32 13.69 -30.99 24.43
C GLN A 32 12.89 -30.46 23.23
N THR A 33 12.66 -29.14 23.14
CA THR A 33 12.00 -28.50 21.99
C THR A 33 12.96 -27.97 20.92
N GLY A 34 14.26 -28.27 21.06
CA GLY A 34 15.30 -27.83 20.13
C GLY A 34 15.66 -26.34 20.28
N PHE A 35 15.19 -25.66 21.33
CA PHE A 35 15.57 -24.27 21.61
C PHE A 35 17.00 -24.18 22.18
N ILE A 36 17.50 -25.25 22.80
CA ILE A 36 18.89 -25.39 23.27
C ILE A 36 19.48 -26.66 22.65
N GLU A 37 20.61 -26.53 21.95
CA GLU A 37 21.19 -27.62 21.12
C GLU A 37 21.97 -28.69 21.92
N SER A 38 22.47 -28.38 23.14
CA SER A 38 23.15 -29.38 23.97
C SER A 38 23.00 -29.11 25.47
N MET A 39 22.66 -30.13 26.25
CA MET A 39 22.84 -30.14 27.72
C MET A 39 24.26 -30.63 28.06
N LYS A 40 25.18 -29.73 28.42
CA LYS A 40 26.42 -30.15 29.10
C LYS A 40 26.27 -29.87 30.59
N PHE A 41 26.40 -30.93 31.38
CA PHE A 41 26.15 -30.95 32.82
C PHE A 41 26.75 -29.72 33.56
N PHE A 42 25.83 -28.88 34.03
CA PHE A 42 25.91 -27.92 35.15
C PHE A 42 27.31 -27.50 35.62
N SER A 43 27.80 -26.38 35.11
CA SER A 43 28.50 -25.36 35.94
C SER A 43 28.83 -24.04 35.23
N THR A 44 28.74 -23.92 33.90
CA THR A 44 29.09 -22.66 33.20
C THR A 44 28.33 -22.52 31.89
N ASP A 45 27.90 -21.28 31.60
CA ASP A 45 27.48 -20.68 30.32
C ASP A 45 27.26 -21.63 29.13
N GLU A 46 25.99 -21.82 28.72
CA GLU A 46 25.67 -22.57 27.51
C GLU A 46 25.38 -21.61 26.36
N CYS A 47 26.12 -21.74 25.25
CA CYS A 47 25.90 -20.98 24.03
C CYS A 47 25.12 -21.83 23.01
N THR A 48 23.97 -21.37 22.54
CA THR A 48 23.20 -22.01 21.45
C THR A 48 22.98 -21.03 20.30
N LEU A 49 22.98 -21.54 19.07
CA LEU A 49 22.61 -20.77 17.89
C LEU A 49 21.10 -20.72 17.72
N VAL A 50 20.51 -19.54 17.91
CA VAL A 50 19.08 -19.29 17.69
C VAL A 50 18.95 -18.19 16.64
N ASN A 51 18.33 -18.48 15.50
CA ASN A 51 18.21 -17.54 14.36
C ASN A 51 19.55 -16.89 13.94
N ASN A 52 20.62 -17.69 13.81
CA ASN A 52 21.99 -17.22 13.51
C ASN A 52 22.63 -16.29 14.57
N LYS A 53 22.06 -16.19 15.78
CA LYS A 53 22.64 -15.47 16.93
C LYS A 53 23.13 -16.42 18.01
N SER A 54 24.23 -16.05 18.67
CA SER A 54 24.81 -16.82 19.78
C SER A 54 24.11 -16.43 21.08
N VAL A 55 23.24 -17.29 21.61
CA VAL A 55 22.51 -17.06 22.85
C VAL A 55 23.24 -17.74 24.00
N ILE A 56 23.70 -16.98 24.99
CA ILE A 56 24.21 -17.53 26.24
C ILE A 56 23.08 -17.61 27.26
N LEU A 57 22.74 -18.82 27.67
CA LEU A 57 21.76 -19.07 28.72
C LEU A 57 22.47 -19.38 30.03
N ARG A 58 22.29 -18.51 31.03
CA ARG A 58 22.95 -18.63 32.33
C ARG A 58 21.95 -18.92 33.44
N ARG A 59 22.25 -19.96 34.20
CA ARG A 59 21.52 -20.33 35.41
C ARG A 59 22.16 -19.66 36.63
N ILE A 60 21.50 -18.70 37.24
CA ILE A 60 22.02 -17.98 38.43
C ILE A 60 21.51 -18.65 39.71
N SER A 61 22.30 -18.87 40.77
CA SER A 61 21.78 -19.48 42.01
C SER A 61 21.44 -18.42 43.05
N SER A 62 20.18 -18.37 43.53
CA SER A 62 19.74 -17.34 44.50
C SER A 62 20.40 -17.42 45.87
N LYS A 63 21.12 -18.52 46.18
CA LYS A 63 21.73 -18.79 47.49
C LYS A 63 23.23 -18.54 47.60
N LYS A 64 23.98 -18.37 46.50
CA LYS A 64 25.46 -18.37 46.55
C LYS A 64 26.20 -17.27 45.78
N ASP A 65 25.54 -16.53 44.90
CA ASP A 65 26.27 -15.66 43.97
C ASP A 65 26.20 -14.19 44.41
N ALA A 66 27.28 -13.68 45.00
CA ALA A 66 27.51 -12.22 45.10
C ALA A 66 27.57 -11.58 43.69
N ASP A 67 27.90 -12.40 42.69
CA ASP A 67 27.98 -12.05 41.27
C ASP A 67 26.62 -12.06 40.57
N ALA A 68 25.53 -12.50 41.23
CA ALA A 68 24.19 -12.51 40.63
C ALA A 68 23.76 -11.12 40.15
N LYS A 69 24.10 -10.08 40.92
CA LYS A 69 23.80 -8.69 40.57
C LYS A 69 24.54 -8.26 39.31
N GLU A 70 25.82 -8.62 39.18
CA GLU A 70 26.64 -8.26 38.03
C GLU A 70 26.16 -8.95 36.74
N TRP A 71 25.75 -10.22 36.84
CA TRP A 71 25.26 -10.96 35.69
C TRP A 71 23.87 -10.56 35.24
N ILE A 72 22.97 -10.24 36.17
CA ILE A 72 21.65 -9.69 35.86
C ILE A 72 21.81 -8.34 35.12
N ILE A 73 22.76 -7.50 35.54
CA ILE A 73 23.07 -6.23 34.85
C ILE A 73 23.57 -6.48 33.42
N LYS A 74 24.34 -7.54 33.20
CA LYS A 74 24.86 -7.94 31.86
C LYS A 74 23.86 -8.72 31.00
N SER A 75 22.67 -9.02 31.51
CA SER A 75 21.67 -9.83 30.81
C SER A 75 20.76 -8.96 29.94
N ASP A 76 20.40 -9.47 28.77
CA ASP A 76 19.47 -8.84 27.85
C ASP A 76 18.02 -9.25 28.14
N ILE A 77 17.85 -10.52 28.54
CA ILE A 77 16.55 -11.10 28.93
C ILE A 77 16.69 -11.75 30.31
N VAL A 78 15.71 -11.54 31.17
CA VAL A 78 15.64 -12.16 32.49
C VAL A 78 14.38 -13.02 32.60
N LEU A 79 14.54 -14.30 32.90
CA LEU A 79 13.45 -15.23 33.17
C LEU A 79 13.36 -15.49 34.68
N LEU A 80 12.32 -14.98 35.34
CA LEU A 80 12.07 -15.23 36.75
C LEU A 80 11.15 -16.45 36.93
N VAL A 81 11.73 -17.57 37.36
CA VAL A 81 11.02 -18.83 37.56
C VAL A 81 10.44 -18.93 38.97
N VAL A 82 9.12 -18.98 39.07
CA VAL A 82 8.39 -19.06 40.35
C VAL A 82 7.77 -20.45 40.46
N ARG A 83 8.09 -21.22 41.51
CA ARG A 83 7.54 -22.58 41.71
C ARG A 83 6.57 -22.71 42.89
N GLU A 84 6.84 -22.05 44.00
CA GLU A 84 5.98 -22.07 45.19
C GLU A 84 5.29 -20.71 45.35
N SER A 85 4.20 -20.61 46.12
CA SER A 85 3.57 -19.34 46.50
C SER A 85 4.43 -18.48 47.43
N SER A 86 5.71 -18.83 47.61
CA SER A 86 6.69 -18.05 48.34
C SER A 86 6.94 -16.72 47.64
N THR A 87 6.76 -15.64 48.37
CA THR A 87 7.12 -14.28 47.97
C THR A 87 8.61 -14.20 47.66
N ALA A 88 8.99 -13.40 46.67
CA ALA A 88 10.40 -13.20 46.34
C ALA A 88 11.13 -12.57 47.55
N ASN A 89 12.24 -13.16 47.98
CA ASN A 89 13.06 -12.58 49.05
C ASN A 89 13.56 -11.17 48.65
N ASP A 90 13.78 -10.28 49.62
CA ASP A 90 14.20 -8.88 49.39
C ASP A 90 15.42 -8.73 48.46
N ARG A 91 16.34 -9.69 48.48
CA ARG A 91 17.50 -9.74 47.57
C ARG A 91 17.12 -9.95 46.11
N THR A 92 16.12 -10.78 45.85
CA THR A 92 15.59 -11.03 44.49
C THR A 92 14.84 -9.79 43.99
N ILE A 93 14.03 -9.16 44.85
CA ILE A 93 13.30 -7.92 44.51
C ILE A 93 14.29 -6.77 44.22
N ALA A 94 15.35 -6.62 45.02
CA ALA A 94 16.38 -5.61 44.78
C ALA A 94 17.15 -5.84 43.46
N SER A 95 17.34 -7.10 43.06
CA SER A 95 17.99 -7.45 41.79
C SER A 95 17.06 -7.20 40.59
N LEU A 96 15.76 -7.41 40.75
CA LEU A 96 14.74 -7.16 39.73
C LEU A 96 14.54 -5.66 39.48
N ARG A 97 14.59 -4.82 40.52
CA ARG A 97 14.53 -3.34 40.38
C ARG A 97 15.59 -2.76 39.44
N HIS A 98 16.80 -3.32 39.44
CA HIS A 98 17.84 -2.88 38.51
C HIS A 98 17.68 -3.46 37.10
N ALA A 99 17.01 -4.61 36.95
CA ALA A 99 16.77 -5.22 35.65
C ALA A 99 15.61 -4.55 34.90
N SER A 100 14.53 -4.18 35.60
CA SER A 100 13.30 -3.64 35.01
C SER A 100 13.47 -2.26 34.36
N GLU A 101 14.50 -1.50 34.69
CA GLU A 101 14.73 -0.16 34.13
C GLU A 101 15.28 -0.18 32.68
N LYS A 102 15.83 -1.32 32.20
CA LYS A 102 16.53 -1.37 30.90
C LYS A 102 16.33 -2.64 30.07
N LYS A 103 15.68 -3.68 30.59
CA LYS A 103 15.73 -5.05 30.01
C LYS A 103 14.36 -5.74 30.02
N THR A 104 14.21 -6.78 29.20
CA THR A 104 12.97 -7.59 29.09
C THR A 104 12.91 -8.63 30.22
N LEU A 105 11.86 -8.57 31.04
CA LEU A 105 11.62 -9.48 32.17
C LEU A 105 10.37 -10.34 31.91
N PHE A 106 10.52 -11.67 31.96
CA PHE A 106 9.39 -12.60 31.92
C PHE A 106 9.28 -13.38 33.21
N ILE A 107 8.04 -13.60 33.66
CA ILE A 107 7.74 -14.41 34.85
C ILE A 107 7.21 -15.75 34.41
N VAL A 108 7.84 -16.82 34.87
CA VAL A 108 7.50 -18.18 34.47
C VAL A 108 7.09 -18.99 35.69
N ARG A 109 5.78 -19.26 35.82
CA ARG A 109 5.21 -20.13 36.86
C ARG A 109 5.30 -21.58 36.42
N THR A 110 6.15 -22.36 37.08
CA THR A 110 6.32 -23.79 36.78
C THR A 110 5.40 -24.68 37.62
N HIS A 111 5.09 -25.89 37.13
CA HIS A 111 4.27 -26.91 37.82
C HIS A 111 2.80 -26.51 37.98
N ILE A 112 2.23 -25.74 37.04
CA ILE A 112 0.81 -25.34 37.10
C ILE A 112 -0.14 -26.55 37.07
N ASP A 113 0.28 -27.65 36.44
CA ASP A 113 -0.44 -28.92 36.41
C ASP A 113 -0.55 -29.57 37.79
N GLU A 114 0.47 -29.46 38.66
CA GLU A 114 0.37 -29.93 40.05
C GLU A 114 -0.63 -29.08 40.84
N ILE A 115 -0.65 -27.76 40.63
CA ILE A 115 -1.57 -26.83 41.29
C ILE A 115 -3.01 -27.11 40.87
N VAL A 116 -3.27 -27.23 39.57
CA VAL A 116 -4.59 -27.53 39.02
C VAL A 116 -5.06 -28.92 39.47
N ASN A 117 -4.18 -29.94 39.48
CA ASN A 117 -4.52 -31.29 39.95
C ASN A 117 -4.87 -31.34 41.44
N VAL A 118 -4.15 -30.57 42.28
CA VAL A 118 -4.47 -30.47 43.70
C VAL A 118 -5.84 -29.81 43.89
N THR A 119 -6.09 -28.68 43.22
CA THR A 119 -7.37 -27.96 43.32
C THR A 119 -8.55 -28.81 42.84
N GLN A 120 -8.39 -29.54 41.73
CA GLN A 120 -9.41 -30.44 41.20
C GLN A 120 -9.74 -31.62 42.14
N ARG A 121 -8.76 -32.16 42.87
CA ARG A 121 -8.98 -33.24 43.84
C ARG A 121 -9.84 -32.81 45.04
N TYR A 122 -9.80 -31.53 45.40
CA TYR A 122 -10.60 -30.98 46.50
C TYR A 122 -12.01 -30.54 46.08
N SER A 123 -12.26 -30.27 44.79
CA SER A 123 -13.51 -29.63 44.33
C SER A 123 -14.41 -30.45 43.41
N GLN A 124 -14.00 -31.65 42.95
CA GLN A 124 -14.81 -32.55 42.09
C GLN A 124 -15.52 -31.87 40.89
N SER A 125 -14.95 -30.84 40.26
CA SER A 125 -15.50 -30.21 39.04
C SER A 125 -14.41 -29.69 38.09
N THR A 126 -14.67 -29.73 36.78
CA THR A 126 -13.81 -29.23 35.70
C THR A 126 -13.88 -27.71 35.51
N SER A 127 -14.94 -27.05 36.01
CA SER A 127 -15.11 -25.58 35.96
C SER A 127 -14.09 -24.81 36.81
N ASN A 128 -13.22 -25.52 37.55
CA ASN A 128 -12.28 -24.92 38.49
C ASN A 128 -10.87 -24.71 37.89
N GLU A 129 -10.59 -25.25 36.69
CA GLU A 129 -9.27 -25.12 36.04
C GLU A 129 -9.00 -23.69 35.56
N GLU A 130 -9.90 -23.12 34.77
CA GLU A 130 -9.80 -21.73 34.28
C GLU A 130 -9.76 -20.71 35.43
N GLN A 131 -10.54 -20.95 36.48
CA GLN A 131 -10.54 -20.08 37.66
C GLN A 131 -9.21 -20.18 38.43
N THR A 132 -8.60 -21.37 38.52
CA THR A 132 -7.30 -21.57 39.16
C THR A 132 -6.19 -20.85 38.37
N ILE A 133 -6.22 -20.94 37.03
CA ILE A 133 -5.30 -20.22 36.13
C ILE A 133 -5.40 -18.72 36.36
N LYS A 134 -6.62 -18.18 36.34
CA LYS A 134 -6.88 -16.75 36.51
C LYS A 134 -6.45 -16.24 37.88
N ASN A 135 -6.79 -16.97 38.95
CA ASN A 135 -6.37 -16.62 40.31
C ASN A 135 -4.84 -16.59 40.44
N GLU A 136 -4.14 -17.51 39.78
CA GLU A 136 -2.70 -17.58 39.86
C GLU A 136 -2.00 -16.49 39.03
N GLN A 137 -2.57 -16.11 37.88
CA GLN A 137 -2.14 -14.94 37.12
C GLN A 137 -2.34 -13.64 37.91
N GLU A 138 -3.51 -13.44 38.52
CA GLU A 138 -3.81 -12.27 39.36
C GLU A 138 -2.88 -12.21 40.59
N PHE A 139 -2.58 -13.36 41.22
CA PHE A 139 -1.62 -13.43 42.31
C PHE A 139 -0.23 -12.98 41.85
N LEU A 140 0.29 -13.54 40.76
CA LEU A 140 1.61 -13.18 40.23
C LEU A 140 1.68 -11.71 39.78
N TRP A 141 0.63 -11.21 39.13
CA TRP A 141 0.52 -9.81 38.77
C TRP A 141 0.56 -8.90 40.00
N SER A 142 -0.21 -9.23 41.05
CA SER A 142 -0.21 -8.43 42.29
C SER A 142 1.17 -8.31 42.93
N GLN A 143 2.01 -9.35 42.80
CA GLN A 143 3.34 -9.42 43.39
C GLN A 143 4.41 -8.73 42.54
N TYR A 144 4.27 -8.73 41.21
CA TYR A 144 5.35 -8.32 40.31
C TYR A 144 4.98 -7.23 39.29
N LYS A 145 3.77 -6.67 39.34
CA LYS A 145 3.30 -5.57 38.47
C LYS A 145 4.24 -4.36 38.42
N GLU A 146 5.02 -4.12 39.48
CA GLU A 146 5.99 -3.02 39.51
C GLU A 146 7.22 -3.27 38.60
N PHE A 147 7.44 -4.50 38.16
CA PHE A 147 8.58 -4.93 37.33
C PHE A 147 8.18 -5.41 35.94
N LEU A 148 6.90 -5.69 35.71
CA LEU A 148 6.37 -6.22 34.46
C LEU A 148 5.81 -5.12 33.59
N THR A 149 5.96 -5.28 32.27
CA THR A 149 5.37 -4.37 31.27
C THR A 149 3.88 -4.63 31.06
N CYS A 150 3.45 -5.89 31.09
CA CYS A 150 2.05 -6.27 30.96
C CYS A 150 1.75 -7.63 31.64
N GLU A 151 0.47 -7.93 31.91
CA GLU A 151 0.05 -9.23 32.47
C GLU A 151 0.43 -10.40 31.54
N ASN A 152 0.60 -10.12 30.26
CA ASN A 152 0.99 -11.07 29.22
C ASN A 152 2.46 -11.53 29.31
N ASP A 153 3.28 -10.91 30.17
CA ASP A 153 4.66 -11.35 30.46
C ASP A 153 4.73 -12.45 31.54
N ILE A 154 3.56 -12.93 32.00
CA ILE A 154 3.39 -14.04 32.94
C ILE A 154 3.01 -15.30 32.17
N TYR A 155 3.85 -16.33 32.28
CA TYR A 155 3.68 -17.60 31.60
C TYR A 155 3.46 -18.71 32.63
N LEU A 156 2.34 -19.41 32.54
CA LEU A 156 2.07 -20.60 33.33
C LEU A 156 2.48 -21.83 32.54
N ILE A 157 3.44 -22.62 33.03
CA ILE A 157 3.96 -23.81 32.34
C ILE A 157 3.84 -25.07 33.19
N GLY A 158 3.38 -26.15 32.56
CA GLY A 158 3.20 -27.47 33.19
C GLY A 158 4.51 -28.24 33.30
N SER A 159 4.58 -29.16 34.27
CA SER A 159 5.77 -29.95 34.63
C SER A 159 6.27 -30.92 33.55
N HIS A 160 5.41 -31.25 32.58
CA HIS A 160 5.66 -32.23 31.53
C HIS A 160 5.47 -31.68 30.11
N LEU A 161 6.32 -32.13 29.19
CA LEU A 161 6.31 -31.71 27.78
C LEU A 161 5.05 -32.13 27.03
N ASN A 162 4.38 -33.20 27.49
CA ASN A 162 3.08 -33.64 26.96
C ASN A 162 1.97 -32.60 27.18
N HIS A 163 2.20 -31.59 28.03
CA HIS A 163 1.29 -30.48 28.27
C HIS A 163 1.77 -29.17 27.64
N LYS A 164 2.75 -29.20 26.73
CA LYS A 164 3.31 -27.98 26.11
C LYS A 164 2.27 -27.16 25.34
N ASP A 165 1.29 -27.84 24.73
CA ASP A 165 0.19 -27.23 23.97
C ASP A 165 -1.02 -26.90 24.87
N LYS A 166 -1.01 -27.40 26.12
CA LYS A 166 -2.08 -27.16 27.11
C LYS A 166 -1.86 -25.87 27.90
N TRP A 167 -0.60 -25.45 28.08
CA TRP A 167 -0.22 -24.29 28.89
C TRP A 167 0.62 -23.29 28.07
N ASP A 168 1.14 -22.24 28.69
CA ASP A 168 1.81 -21.12 28.00
C ASP A 168 3.23 -21.44 27.50
N PHE A 169 3.63 -22.71 27.38
CA PHE A 169 5.01 -23.06 27.04
C PHE A 169 5.36 -22.72 25.59
N GLU A 170 4.48 -23.03 24.62
CA GLU A 170 4.71 -22.64 23.21
C GLU A 170 4.65 -21.11 23.04
N ARG A 171 3.80 -20.44 23.81
CA ARG A 171 3.74 -18.96 23.85
C ARG A 171 5.05 -18.36 24.36
N LEU A 172 5.55 -18.84 25.51
CA LEU A 172 6.85 -18.44 26.07
C LEU A 172 7.99 -18.65 25.07
N LYS A 173 7.99 -19.78 24.37
CA LYS A 173 9.01 -20.10 23.36
C LYS A 173 8.96 -19.11 22.19
N ASN A 174 7.77 -18.83 21.65
CA ASN A 174 7.60 -17.90 20.53
C ASN A 174 8.00 -16.48 20.92
N ASP A 175 7.59 -16.01 22.10
CA ASP A 175 7.93 -14.68 22.59
C ASP A 175 9.44 -14.54 22.82
N LEU A 176 10.10 -15.58 23.34
CA LEU A 176 11.56 -15.61 23.44
C LEU A 176 12.24 -15.56 22.06
N MET A 177 11.75 -16.30 21.07
CA MET A 177 12.29 -16.27 19.71
C MET A 177 12.17 -14.89 19.06
N ILE A 178 11.04 -14.21 19.29
CA ILE A 178 10.79 -12.84 18.85
C ILE A 178 11.81 -11.90 19.50
N VAL A 179 11.91 -11.90 20.84
CA VAL A 179 12.82 -10.99 21.57
C VAL A 179 14.29 -11.22 21.20
N ILE A 180 14.71 -12.48 21.03
CA ILE A 180 16.07 -12.83 20.57
C ILE A 180 16.32 -12.34 19.14
N GLY A 181 15.32 -12.46 18.26
CA GLY A 181 15.35 -11.89 16.91
C GLY A 181 15.57 -10.38 16.91
N HIS A 182 14.95 -9.65 17.85
CA HIS A 182 14.95 -8.19 17.94
C HIS A 182 16.09 -7.57 18.77
N ALA A 183 16.96 -8.34 19.43
CA ALA A 183 17.95 -7.83 20.39
C ALA A 183 19.07 -6.90 19.83
N GLU A 184 19.12 -6.58 18.53
CA GLU A 184 20.00 -5.52 17.99
C GLU A 184 19.55 -4.10 18.40
N VAL A 185 18.32 -3.94 18.89
CA VAL A 185 17.71 -2.62 19.12
C VAL A 185 18.04 -2.00 20.50
N LEU A 186 18.68 -2.74 21.42
CA LEU A 186 18.85 -2.28 22.81
C LEU A 186 20.23 -1.72 23.19
N HIS A 187 21.23 -1.72 22.29
CA HIS A 187 22.58 -1.22 22.63
C HIS A 187 23.12 -0.05 21.79
N ILE A 188 22.35 0.48 20.83
CA ILE A 188 22.68 1.72 20.14
C ILE A 188 21.45 2.62 20.18
N GLY A 189 21.55 3.69 20.97
CA GLY A 189 20.55 4.75 20.90
C GLY A 189 20.50 5.33 19.49
N VAL A 190 19.28 5.57 19.02
CA VAL A 190 18.96 6.48 17.91
C VAL A 190 19.50 6.01 16.53
N LEU A 191 18.54 5.69 15.65
CA LEU A 191 18.56 5.62 14.18
C LEU A 191 18.37 4.25 13.53
N SER A 192 17.62 4.35 12.43
CA SER A 192 17.23 3.40 11.39
C SER A 192 16.26 2.27 11.77
N ALA A 193 15.14 2.32 11.05
CA ALA A 193 14.24 1.21 10.75
C ALA A 193 14.97 -0.13 10.65
N ASN A 194 14.31 -1.23 11.04
CA ASN A 194 14.69 -2.50 10.45
C ASN A 194 14.01 -2.59 9.09
N PRO A 195 14.78 -2.54 7.98
CA PRO A 195 14.33 -3.09 6.73
C PRO A 195 14.04 -4.57 6.94
N ILE A 196 13.09 -5.04 6.16
CA ILE A 196 12.87 -6.44 5.83
C ILE A 196 14.23 -7.15 5.73
N LEU A 197 14.50 -8.16 6.58
CA LEU A 197 15.65 -9.06 6.43
C LEU A 197 15.72 -9.57 4.98
N PRO A 198 16.93 -9.80 4.42
CA PRO A 198 17.20 -9.68 2.99
C PRO A 198 16.48 -10.78 2.19
N VAL A 199 15.24 -10.49 1.83
CA VAL A 199 14.72 -10.89 0.53
C VAL A 199 15.50 -10.04 -0.47
N ASN A 200 15.89 -10.63 -1.58
CA ASN A 200 16.51 -9.93 -2.70
C ASN A 200 15.54 -8.81 -3.18
N LEU A 201 15.63 -7.62 -2.58
CA LEU A 201 14.67 -6.52 -2.78
C LEU A 201 14.77 -6.02 -4.21
N GLN A 202 13.62 -5.86 -4.86
CA GLN A 202 13.57 -5.30 -6.20
C GLN A 202 14.05 -3.83 -6.15
N PRO A 203 14.65 -3.28 -7.22
CA PRO A 203 15.13 -1.90 -7.26
C PRO A 203 14.07 -0.84 -6.87
N GLN A 204 12.78 -1.15 -7.02
CA GLN A 204 11.67 -0.28 -6.62
C GLN A 204 11.50 -0.17 -5.10
N ASP A 205 11.79 -1.21 -4.33
CA ASP A 205 11.61 -1.23 -2.88
C ASP A 205 12.65 -0.37 -2.16
N GLN A 206 13.90 -0.35 -2.67
CA GLN A 206 14.96 0.52 -2.19
C GLN A 206 14.66 2.01 -2.43
N MET A 207 14.02 2.34 -3.56
CA MET A 207 13.63 3.72 -3.86
C MET A 207 12.52 4.21 -2.91
N ASN A 208 11.60 3.32 -2.54
CA ASN A 208 10.50 3.63 -1.63
C ASN A 208 11.00 3.89 -0.20
N GLU A 209 12.02 3.17 0.27
CA GLU A 209 12.65 3.38 1.59
C GLU A 209 13.34 4.75 1.69
N ILE A 210 14.14 5.11 0.68
CA ILE A 210 14.80 6.43 0.60
C ILE A 210 13.76 7.55 0.57
N TYR A 211 12.68 7.36 -0.19
CA TYR A 211 11.58 8.33 -0.27
C TYR A 211 10.86 8.47 1.08
N PHE A 212 10.56 7.36 1.76
CA PHE A 212 9.92 7.34 3.07
C PHE A 212 10.70 8.15 4.12
N ASP A 213 12.00 7.91 4.25
CA ASP A 213 12.84 8.61 5.23
C ASP A 213 12.96 10.11 4.92
N LYS A 214 13.06 10.46 3.63
CA LYS A 214 13.09 11.85 3.18
C LYS A 214 11.80 12.59 3.57
N GLU A 215 10.64 12.02 3.26
CA GLU A 215 9.34 12.64 3.53
C GLU A 215 9.05 12.76 5.02
N LYS A 216 9.39 11.72 5.80
CA LYS A 216 9.31 11.74 7.26
C LYS A 216 10.11 12.92 7.83
N LYS A 217 11.34 13.12 7.35
CA LYS A 217 12.19 14.23 7.80
C LYS A 217 11.58 15.59 7.46
N LEU A 218 11.09 15.77 6.23
CA LEU A 218 10.44 17.02 5.80
C LEU A 218 9.21 17.34 6.64
N PHE A 219 8.43 16.33 7.02
CA PHE A 219 7.27 16.52 7.89
C PHE A 219 7.66 17.01 9.28
N VAL A 220 8.68 16.41 9.90
CA VAL A 220 9.21 16.85 11.21
C VAL A 220 9.76 18.27 11.12
N GLU A 221 10.57 18.59 10.10
CA GLU A 221 11.12 19.92 9.88
C GLU A 221 10.02 20.99 9.70
N TYR A 222 8.93 20.66 8.99
CA TYR A 222 7.79 21.57 8.84
C TYR A 222 7.08 21.81 10.18
N PHE A 223 6.84 20.74 10.94
CA PHE A 223 6.23 20.83 12.28
C PHE A 223 7.05 21.70 13.22
N ASP A 224 8.37 21.52 13.26
CA ASP A 224 9.27 22.29 14.12
C ASP A 224 9.22 23.80 13.82
N LYS A 225 8.92 24.17 12.57
CA LYS A 225 8.88 25.57 12.13
C LYS A 225 7.49 26.21 12.25
N HIS A 226 6.41 25.46 12.03
CA HIS A 226 5.05 25.99 11.87
C HIS A 226 4.06 25.52 12.95
N GLY A 227 4.41 24.51 13.74
CA GLY A 227 3.55 23.98 14.81
C GLY A 227 2.36 23.16 14.31
N LEU A 228 1.40 22.92 15.21
CA LEU A 228 0.24 22.04 14.98
C LEU A 228 -0.79 22.62 14.01
N ASP A 229 -0.95 23.95 13.95
CA ASP A 229 -2.07 24.58 13.25
C ASP A 229 -1.97 24.42 11.72
N GLU A 230 -0.74 24.31 11.19
CA GLU A 230 -0.48 24.25 9.74
C GLU A 230 -0.13 22.84 9.24
N ILE A 231 0.16 21.89 10.13
CA ILE A 231 0.71 20.58 9.75
C ILE A 231 -0.30 19.72 8.98
N GLU A 232 -1.60 19.82 9.31
CA GLU A 232 -2.66 19.12 8.60
C GLU A 232 -2.78 19.64 7.15
N GLN A 233 -2.74 20.97 6.98
CA GLN A 233 -2.77 21.58 5.65
C GLN A 233 -1.52 21.26 4.85
N TYR A 234 -0.35 21.28 5.49
CA TYR A 234 0.91 20.86 4.87
C TYR A 234 0.81 19.42 4.37
N PHE A 235 0.34 18.50 5.21
CA PHE A 235 0.15 17.10 4.82
C PHE A 235 -0.78 16.94 3.62
N ILE A 236 -1.96 17.57 3.66
CA ILE A 236 -2.91 17.56 2.54
C ILE A 236 -2.27 18.15 1.28
N SER A 237 -1.48 19.22 1.42
CA SER A 237 -0.76 19.83 0.29
C SER A 237 0.31 18.92 -0.29
N ARG A 238 1.05 18.15 0.54
CA ARG A 238 2.01 17.13 0.08
C ARG A 238 1.28 16.01 -0.67
N LEU A 239 0.14 15.53 -0.16
CA LEU A 239 -0.69 14.54 -0.85
C LEU A 239 -1.26 15.06 -2.18
N ARG A 240 -1.44 16.37 -2.31
CA ARG A 240 -2.01 17.04 -3.49
C ARG A 240 -0.97 17.76 -4.34
N GLU A 241 0.33 17.48 -4.16
CA GLU A 241 1.39 18.13 -4.94
C GLU A 241 1.23 17.86 -6.45
N TRP A 242 0.71 16.69 -6.82
CA TRP A 242 0.38 16.37 -8.20
C TRP A 242 -0.67 17.33 -8.81
N GLU A 243 -1.47 18.01 -7.99
CA GLU A 243 -2.42 19.05 -8.41
C GLU A 243 -1.75 20.35 -8.84
N LEU A 244 -0.49 20.57 -8.48
CA LEU A 244 0.23 21.79 -8.85
C LEU A 244 0.90 21.69 -10.22
N LEU A 245 0.98 20.47 -10.78
CA LEU A 245 1.72 20.20 -12.01
C LEU A 245 0.77 20.11 -13.19
N SER A 246 0.70 21.20 -13.97
CA SER A 246 -0.05 21.22 -15.21
C SER A 246 0.71 20.50 -16.34
N LEU A 247 -0.02 19.68 -17.08
CA LEU A 247 0.42 18.96 -18.27
C LEU A 247 -0.40 19.46 -19.47
N HIS A 248 0.28 20.01 -20.46
CA HIS A 248 -0.33 20.56 -21.67
C HIS A 248 -0.01 19.65 -22.86
N ILE A 249 -1.03 18.95 -23.36
CA ILE A 249 -0.91 18.04 -24.49
C ILE A 249 -1.55 18.67 -25.71
N ALA A 250 -0.77 18.92 -26.76
CA ALA A 250 -1.30 19.44 -28.02
C ALA A 250 -1.79 18.30 -28.91
N VAL A 251 -2.93 18.49 -29.57
CA VAL A 251 -3.46 17.57 -30.59
C VAL A 251 -3.52 18.30 -31.92
N THR A 252 -2.68 17.88 -32.87
CA THR A 252 -2.53 18.48 -34.20
C THR A 252 -2.76 17.45 -35.31
N GLY A 253 -2.77 17.93 -36.56
CA GLY A 253 -3.07 17.16 -37.77
C GLY A 253 -4.07 17.89 -38.66
N ASN A 254 -4.27 17.38 -39.88
CA ASN A 254 -5.08 18.05 -40.89
C ASN A 254 -6.55 18.23 -40.47
N SER A 255 -7.28 19.10 -41.18
CA SER A 255 -8.71 19.28 -40.92
C SER A 255 -9.49 17.98 -41.18
N GLY A 256 -10.48 17.68 -40.32
CA GLY A 256 -11.33 16.50 -40.48
C GLY A 256 -10.71 15.15 -40.10
N VAL A 257 -9.47 15.10 -39.60
CA VAL A 257 -8.82 13.85 -39.16
C VAL A 257 -9.35 13.27 -37.84
N GLY A 258 -10.27 13.97 -37.16
CA GLY A 258 -10.91 13.49 -35.93
C GLY A 258 -10.23 13.91 -34.62
N LYS A 259 -9.51 15.03 -34.61
CA LYS A 259 -8.87 15.60 -33.40
C LYS A 259 -9.86 15.86 -32.26
N SER A 260 -10.89 16.66 -32.54
CA SER A 260 -11.95 16.98 -31.57
C SER A 260 -12.70 15.73 -31.10
N SER A 261 -12.95 14.77 -32.00
CA SER A 261 -13.57 13.48 -31.64
C SER A 261 -12.70 12.68 -30.69
N PHE A 262 -11.39 12.60 -30.94
CA PHE A 262 -10.43 11.94 -30.07
C PHE A 262 -10.37 12.58 -28.68
N ILE A 263 -10.32 13.92 -28.60
CA ILE A 263 -10.34 14.65 -27.32
C ILE A 263 -11.63 14.35 -26.55
N ASN A 264 -12.79 14.42 -27.21
CA ASN A 264 -14.07 14.08 -26.59
C ASN A 264 -14.11 12.61 -26.12
N ALA A 265 -13.50 11.71 -26.89
CA ALA A 265 -13.45 10.31 -26.54
C ALA A 265 -12.64 10.07 -25.26
N ILE A 266 -11.41 10.59 -25.18
CA ILE A 266 -10.58 10.50 -23.97
C ILE A 266 -11.26 11.19 -22.76
N ARG A 267 -11.97 12.30 -23.01
CA ARG A 267 -12.73 13.01 -21.96
C ARG A 267 -13.97 12.28 -21.48
N GLY A 268 -14.44 11.26 -22.19
CA GLY A 268 -15.72 10.62 -21.89
C GLY A 268 -16.91 11.58 -22.03
N VAL A 269 -16.77 12.65 -22.82
CA VAL A 269 -17.81 13.66 -23.06
C VAL A 269 -18.52 13.33 -24.37
N THR A 270 -19.85 13.27 -24.34
CA THR A 270 -20.63 12.99 -25.55
C THR A 270 -20.56 14.17 -26.53
N PRO A 271 -20.59 13.94 -27.85
CA PRO A 271 -20.48 15.02 -28.85
C PRO A 271 -21.55 16.12 -28.75
N ASN A 272 -22.70 15.80 -28.13
CA ASN A 272 -23.82 16.72 -27.96
C ASN A 272 -23.75 17.52 -26.64
N SER A 273 -22.73 17.30 -25.81
CA SER A 273 -22.55 18.07 -24.58
C SER A 273 -22.15 19.52 -24.89
N PRO A 274 -22.65 20.52 -24.14
CA PRO A 274 -22.21 21.91 -24.27
C PRO A 274 -20.68 22.08 -24.13
N ASP A 275 -20.04 21.20 -23.36
CA ASP A 275 -18.59 21.22 -23.07
C ASP A 275 -17.76 20.36 -24.04
N ALA A 276 -18.39 19.81 -25.09
CA ALA A 276 -17.73 19.00 -26.09
C ALA A 276 -16.91 19.85 -27.08
N ALA A 277 -15.75 19.33 -27.48
CA ALA A 277 -15.02 19.88 -28.61
C ALA A 277 -15.88 19.78 -29.88
N LYS A 278 -16.11 20.90 -30.56
CA LYS A 278 -17.02 20.95 -31.71
C LYS A 278 -16.45 20.11 -32.87
N THR A 279 -17.19 19.08 -33.26
CA THR A 279 -16.85 18.22 -34.41
C THR A 279 -17.62 18.65 -35.65
N GLY A 280 -16.97 18.71 -36.81
CA GLY A 280 -17.64 18.99 -38.08
C GLY A 280 -16.78 18.62 -39.30
N VAL A 281 -17.41 18.66 -40.48
CA VAL A 281 -16.78 18.31 -41.77
C VAL A 281 -15.85 19.44 -42.26
N THR A 282 -16.13 20.68 -41.86
CA THR A 282 -15.30 21.87 -42.11
C THR A 282 -14.44 22.22 -40.89
N GLU A 283 -13.45 23.08 -41.06
CA GLU A 283 -12.59 23.55 -39.96
C GLU A 283 -13.47 24.18 -38.85
N CYS A 284 -13.59 23.48 -37.71
CA CYS A 284 -14.41 23.92 -36.58
C CYS A 284 -13.61 24.72 -35.54
N THR A 285 -12.30 24.47 -35.45
CA THR A 285 -11.38 25.06 -34.47
C THR A 285 -10.57 26.16 -35.14
N ARG A 286 -10.90 27.43 -34.85
CA ARG A 286 -10.25 28.62 -35.47
C ARG A 286 -9.10 29.19 -34.63
N GLU A 287 -8.99 28.78 -33.37
CA GLU A 287 -7.92 29.12 -32.44
C GLU A 287 -7.65 27.89 -31.56
N PRO A 288 -6.43 27.69 -31.03
CA PRO A 288 -6.14 26.61 -30.08
C PRO A 288 -7.15 26.60 -28.92
N GLN A 289 -7.89 25.50 -28.76
CA GLN A 289 -8.92 25.39 -27.72
C GLN A 289 -8.47 24.42 -26.63
N ALA A 290 -8.45 24.89 -25.38
CA ALA A 290 -8.12 24.10 -24.21
C ALA A 290 -9.33 23.28 -23.73
N PHE A 291 -9.10 22.00 -23.48
CA PHE A 291 -10.06 21.07 -22.90
C PHE A 291 -9.46 20.37 -21.69
N LEU A 292 -10.03 20.65 -20.52
CA LEU A 292 -9.61 20.05 -19.25
C LEU A 292 -10.13 18.61 -19.15
N LEU A 293 -9.25 17.68 -18.75
CA LEU A 293 -9.61 16.27 -18.54
C LEU A 293 -10.02 15.98 -17.10
N SER A 294 -9.51 16.73 -16.12
CA SER A 294 -9.67 16.42 -14.70
C SER A 294 -10.38 17.52 -13.92
N ILE A 295 -11.05 17.12 -12.83
CA ILE A 295 -11.64 18.02 -11.82
C ILE A 295 -10.58 19.00 -11.29
N HIS A 296 -9.34 18.54 -11.15
CA HIS A 296 -8.22 19.32 -10.63
C HIS A 296 -7.57 20.24 -11.68
N GLN A 297 -8.04 20.26 -12.94
CA GLN A 297 -7.52 21.12 -14.03
C GLN A 297 -6.04 20.92 -14.43
N ASN A 298 -5.38 19.88 -13.94
CA ASN A 298 -3.94 19.68 -14.18
C ASN A 298 -3.62 19.15 -15.58
N LEU A 299 -4.59 18.58 -16.30
CA LEU A 299 -4.37 18.02 -17.62
C LEU A 299 -5.22 18.73 -18.65
N THR A 300 -4.55 19.39 -19.59
CA THR A 300 -5.20 20.12 -20.68
C THR A 300 -4.84 19.48 -22.01
N PHE A 301 -5.85 19.00 -22.72
CA PHE A 301 -5.75 18.69 -24.15
C PHE A 301 -6.06 19.94 -24.95
N TRP A 302 -5.16 20.32 -25.85
CA TRP A 302 -5.34 21.45 -26.75
C TRP A 302 -5.73 20.93 -28.12
N ASP A 303 -6.96 21.21 -28.55
CA ASP A 303 -7.36 20.98 -29.93
C ASP A 303 -6.77 22.10 -30.78
N LEU A 304 -5.79 21.76 -31.61
CA LEU A 304 -5.13 22.73 -32.47
C LEU A 304 -5.88 22.83 -33.80
N PRO A 305 -5.88 24.01 -34.44
CA PRO A 305 -6.41 24.16 -35.79
C PRO A 305 -5.68 23.26 -36.78
N GLY A 306 -6.36 22.92 -37.88
CA GLY A 306 -5.79 22.04 -38.90
C GLY A 306 -4.56 22.65 -39.56
N CYS A 307 -3.49 21.87 -39.72
CA CYS A 307 -2.36 22.29 -40.56
C CYS A 307 -2.78 22.31 -42.03
N GLY A 308 -2.25 23.25 -42.81
CA GLY A 308 -2.45 23.32 -44.26
C GLY A 308 -3.79 23.92 -44.68
N THR A 309 -4.51 24.62 -43.78
CA THR A 309 -5.75 25.33 -44.11
C THR A 309 -5.45 26.77 -44.54
N PRO A 310 -6.36 27.47 -45.25
CA PRO A 310 -6.15 28.86 -45.63
C PRO A 310 -5.87 29.81 -44.45
N ASN A 311 -6.41 29.49 -43.25
CA ASN A 311 -6.20 30.26 -42.03
C ASN A 311 -4.90 29.85 -41.30
N TYR A 312 -4.44 28.62 -41.53
CA TYR A 312 -3.28 28.02 -40.89
C TYR A 312 -2.33 27.42 -41.95
N PRO A 313 -1.73 28.29 -42.79
CA PRO A 313 -0.78 27.84 -43.80
C PRO A 313 0.46 27.27 -43.13
N ARG A 314 1.00 26.21 -43.73
CA ARG A 314 2.12 25.42 -43.21
C ARG A 314 3.32 26.29 -42.81
N GLU A 315 3.65 27.27 -43.64
CA GLU A 315 4.84 28.13 -43.49
C GLU A 315 4.84 28.92 -42.17
N ASN A 316 3.66 29.26 -41.65
CA ASN A 316 3.51 30.04 -40.42
C ASN A 316 2.93 29.22 -39.25
N TYR A 317 2.58 27.95 -39.47
CA TYR A 317 1.85 27.14 -38.50
C TYR A 317 2.60 26.99 -37.17
N LEU A 318 3.89 26.66 -37.21
CA LEU A 318 4.72 26.51 -36.00
C LEU A 318 4.79 27.79 -35.18
N LYS A 319 4.90 28.94 -35.87
CA LYS A 319 4.96 30.26 -35.26
C LYS A 319 3.63 30.65 -34.61
N TYR A 320 2.50 30.32 -35.24
CA TYR A 320 1.18 30.62 -34.68
C TYR A 320 0.84 29.76 -33.46
N ILE A 321 1.23 28.49 -33.48
CA ILE A 321 0.88 27.54 -32.41
C ILE A 321 1.84 27.62 -31.22
N ASN A 322 3.09 28.01 -31.45
CA ASN A 322 4.15 28.03 -30.44
C ASN A 322 4.24 26.70 -29.67
N PHE A 323 4.73 25.65 -30.33
CA PHE A 323 4.76 24.29 -29.77
C PHE A 323 5.61 24.14 -28.50
N GLU A 324 6.45 25.11 -28.16
CA GLU A 324 7.24 25.10 -26.93
C GLU A 324 6.38 25.05 -25.67
N GLN A 325 5.18 25.65 -25.70
CA GLN A 325 4.26 25.70 -24.55
C GLN A 325 3.63 24.35 -24.18
N PHE A 326 3.75 23.34 -25.05
CA PHE A 326 3.20 22.01 -24.83
C PHE A 326 4.27 21.03 -24.36
N ASP A 327 3.91 20.17 -23.42
CA ASP A 327 4.80 19.13 -22.91
C ASP A 327 4.94 17.97 -23.90
N VAL A 328 3.83 17.59 -24.54
CA VAL A 328 3.73 16.47 -25.48
C VAL A 328 2.81 16.85 -26.64
N VAL A 329 3.11 16.36 -27.84
CA VAL A 329 2.30 16.57 -29.04
C VAL A 329 1.72 15.25 -29.56
N ILE A 330 0.45 15.24 -29.94
CA ILE A 330 -0.22 14.12 -30.59
C ILE A 330 -0.53 14.55 -32.02
N ILE A 331 0.07 13.89 -32.99
CA ILE A 331 -0.20 14.08 -34.42
C ILE A 331 -1.22 13.04 -34.85
N ILE A 332 -2.40 13.48 -35.29
CA ILE A 332 -3.47 12.60 -35.74
C ILE A 332 -3.62 12.72 -37.26
N CYS A 333 -3.53 11.58 -37.95
CA CYS A 333 -3.84 11.47 -39.37
C CYS A 333 -5.05 10.54 -39.59
N SER A 334 -5.69 10.67 -40.76
CA SER A 334 -6.77 9.79 -41.18
C SER A 334 -6.82 9.63 -42.69
N GLY A 335 -7.39 8.54 -43.21
CA GLY A 335 -7.35 8.21 -44.62
C GLY A 335 -5.93 7.92 -45.12
N ARG A 336 -5.46 8.73 -46.08
CA ARG A 336 -4.12 8.61 -46.65
C ARG A 336 -3.14 9.46 -45.87
N PHE A 337 -1.89 9.00 -45.77
CA PHE A 337 -0.79 9.81 -45.25
C PHE A 337 -0.57 11.01 -46.17
N THR A 338 -0.50 12.21 -45.60
CA THR A 338 -0.29 13.47 -46.33
C THR A 338 1.11 14.03 -46.09
N GLU A 339 1.55 14.94 -46.97
CA GLU A 339 2.83 15.63 -46.79
C GLU A 339 2.85 16.46 -45.49
N ASP A 340 1.71 17.01 -45.08
CA ASP A 340 1.59 17.76 -43.83
C ASP A 340 1.80 16.87 -42.60
N ASP A 341 1.32 15.62 -42.63
CA ASP A 341 1.51 14.65 -41.54
C ASP A 341 3.01 14.33 -41.35
N GLY A 342 3.72 14.11 -42.46
CA GLY A 342 5.16 13.88 -42.48
C GLY A 342 5.95 15.08 -42.00
N TRP A 343 5.61 16.27 -42.52
CA TRP A 343 6.23 17.52 -42.12
C TRP A 343 6.07 17.80 -40.62
N LEU A 344 4.86 17.65 -40.06
CA LEU A 344 4.65 17.85 -38.62
C LEU A 344 5.54 16.92 -37.79
N ALA A 345 5.68 15.66 -38.19
CA ALA A 345 6.55 14.71 -37.49
C ALA A 345 8.04 15.05 -37.60
N GLU A 346 8.48 15.53 -38.77
CA GLU A 346 9.84 16.03 -38.98
C GLU A 346 10.14 17.22 -38.06
N GLU A 347 9.26 18.21 -38.04
CA GLU A 347 9.40 19.43 -37.21
C GLU A 347 9.43 19.10 -35.72
N MET A 348 8.54 18.23 -35.22
CA MET A 348 8.58 17.80 -33.82
C MET A 348 9.90 17.10 -33.47
N THR A 349 10.44 16.32 -34.42
CA THR A 349 11.75 15.66 -34.26
C THR A 349 12.88 16.69 -34.20
N GLN A 350 12.88 17.68 -35.09
CA GLN A 350 13.89 18.76 -35.13
C GLN A 350 13.85 19.63 -33.86
N MET A 351 12.66 19.90 -33.33
CA MET A 351 12.47 20.63 -32.07
C MET A 351 12.76 19.79 -30.82
N ASN A 352 13.10 18.51 -30.97
CA ASN A 352 13.22 17.54 -29.86
C ASN A 352 11.98 17.53 -28.95
N LYS A 353 10.79 17.73 -29.53
CA LYS A 353 9.51 17.76 -28.83
C LYS A 353 8.95 16.34 -28.79
N PRO A 354 8.64 15.76 -27.60
CA PRO A 354 8.04 14.45 -27.51
C PRO A 354 6.70 14.42 -28.26
N PHE A 355 6.53 13.46 -29.17
CA PHE A 355 5.29 13.33 -29.91
C PHE A 355 4.85 11.89 -30.13
N PHE A 356 3.55 11.72 -30.35
CA PHE A 356 2.90 10.45 -30.67
C PHE A 356 2.18 10.57 -32.01
N PHE A 357 2.27 9.53 -32.84
CA PHE A 357 1.63 9.50 -34.15
C PHE A 357 0.46 8.52 -34.17
N LEU A 358 -0.75 9.03 -34.39
CA LEU A 358 -2.01 8.28 -34.32
C LEU A 358 -2.68 8.24 -35.70
N ARG A 359 -3.06 7.04 -36.14
CA ARG A 359 -3.96 6.85 -37.28
C ARG A 359 -5.37 6.61 -36.74
N SER A 360 -6.25 7.61 -36.91
CA SER A 360 -7.61 7.59 -36.39
C SER A 360 -8.59 6.87 -37.33
N LYS A 361 -9.89 6.86 -36.99
CA LYS A 361 -11.00 6.34 -37.80
C LYS A 361 -10.88 4.88 -38.25
N ILE A 362 -10.18 4.06 -37.47
CA ILE A 362 -9.99 2.64 -37.80
C ILE A 362 -11.32 1.88 -37.83
N ASP A 363 -12.31 2.30 -37.04
CA ASP A 363 -13.68 1.80 -37.11
C ASP A 363 -14.28 1.91 -38.52
N GLN A 364 -14.04 3.04 -39.20
CA GLN A 364 -14.54 3.27 -40.55
C GLN A 364 -13.77 2.43 -41.57
N GLU A 365 -12.45 2.33 -41.44
CA GLU A 365 -11.61 1.53 -42.34
C GLU A 365 -11.98 0.04 -42.27
N ILE A 366 -12.18 -0.50 -41.07
CA ILE A 366 -12.64 -1.88 -40.89
C ILE A 366 -14.02 -2.08 -41.51
N THR A 367 -14.96 -1.17 -41.26
CA THR A 367 -16.32 -1.26 -41.83
C THR A 367 -16.31 -1.21 -43.36
N ASN A 368 -15.46 -0.37 -43.95
CA ASN A 368 -15.31 -0.26 -45.40
C ASN A 368 -14.66 -1.53 -45.98
N ALA A 369 -13.57 -2.01 -45.38
CA ALA A 369 -12.88 -3.22 -45.82
C ALA A 369 -13.78 -4.48 -45.74
N GLN A 370 -14.65 -4.57 -44.72
CA GLN A 370 -15.67 -5.61 -44.60
C GLN A 370 -16.72 -5.56 -45.71
N ARG A 371 -17.10 -4.35 -46.14
CA ARG A 371 -18.05 -4.17 -47.25
C ARG A 371 -17.44 -4.55 -48.59
N ASP A 372 -16.17 -4.22 -48.80
CA ASP A 372 -15.49 -4.35 -50.09
C ASP A 372 -14.87 -5.74 -50.31
N SER A 373 -14.72 -6.55 -49.26
CA SER A 373 -14.10 -7.89 -49.32
C SER A 373 -15.11 -9.02 -49.12
N PRO A 374 -15.21 -10.01 -50.02
CA PRO A 374 -16.00 -11.22 -49.78
C PRO A 374 -15.36 -12.08 -48.66
N SER A 375 -16.22 -12.77 -47.91
CA SER A 375 -15.85 -13.63 -46.76
C SER A 375 -14.77 -14.68 -47.10
N PRO A 376 -13.82 -14.99 -46.19
CA PRO A 376 -13.69 -14.51 -44.80
C PRO A 376 -12.92 -13.18 -44.66
N PHE A 377 -13.43 -12.29 -43.81
CA PHE A 377 -12.77 -11.01 -43.48
C PHE A 377 -11.70 -11.20 -42.40
N ASP A 378 -10.48 -10.75 -42.67
CA ASP A 378 -9.37 -10.73 -41.72
C ASP A 378 -9.08 -9.31 -41.23
N GLU A 379 -9.57 -8.97 -40.03
CA GLU A 379 -9.33 -7.67 -39.39
C GLU A 379 -7.83 -7.41 -39.18
N HIS A 380 -7.07 -8.43 -38.79
CA HIS A 380 -5.65 -8.28 -38.45
C HIS A 380 -4.80 -7.98 -39.70
N ALA A 381 -5.11 -8.61 -40.84
CA ALA A 381 -4.45 -8.29 -42.10
C ALA A 381 -4.66 -6.83 -42.51
N VAL A 382 -5.89 -6.32 -42.40
CA VAL A 382 -6.21 -4.92 -42.72
C VAL A 382 -5.46 -3.95 -41.81
N LEU A 383 -5.48 -4.19 -40.49
CA LEU A 383 -4.73 -3.36 -39.53
C LEU A 383 -3.23 -3.36 -39.82
N THR A 384 -2.66 -4.52 -40.18
CA THR A 384 -1.24 -4.65 -40.53
C THR A 384 -0.89 -3.83 -41.77
N ILE A 385 -1.74 -3.87 -42.80
CA ILE A 385 -1.55 -3.08 -44.03
C ILE A 385 -1.57 -1.58 -43.71
N ILE A 386 -2.58 -1.11 -42.98
CA ILE A 386 -2.72 0.31 -42.60
C ILE A 386 -1.53 0.79 -41.76
N LYS A 387 -1.12 -0.02 -40.78
CA LYS A 387 0.01 0.31 -39.90
C LYS A 387 1.33 0.37 -40.68
N ASN A 388 1.57 -0.61 -41.54
CA ASN A 388 2.79 -0.66 -42.35
C ASN A 388 2.87 0.50 -43.34
N ASP A 389 1.76 0.87 -43.97
CA ASP A 389 1.68 2.03 -44.86
C ASP A 389 2.06 3.33 -44.12
N CYS A 390 1.46 3.58 -42.96
CA CYS A 390 1.79 4.76 -42.15
C CYS A 390 3.26 4.75 -41.70
N VAL A 391 3.77 3.59 -41.24
CA VAL A 391 5.16 3.44 -40.79
C VAL A 391 6.15 3.64 -41.94
N GLN A 392 5.84 3.15 -43.14
CA GLN A 392 6.70 3.32 -44.32
C GLN A 392 6.83 4.79 -44.72
N HIS A 393 5.73 5.54 -44.74
CA HIS A 393 5.75 6.96 -45.05
C HIS A 393 6.41 7.79 -43.93
N LEU A 394 6.07 7.54 -42.66
CA LEU A 394 6.62 8.27 -41.51
C LEU A 394 8.16 8.16 -41.42
N ARG A 395 8.73 7.01 -41.80
CA ARG A 395 10.19 6.77 -41.81
C ARG A 395 10.97 7.73 -42.71
N GLN A 396 10.31 8.34 -43.69
CA GLN A 396 10.96 9.31 -44.59
C GLN A 396 11.21 10.66 -43.90
N TYR A 397 10.45 10.96 -42.85
CA TYR A 397 10.42 12.27 -42.18
C TYR A 397 10.96 12.22 -40.75
N SER A 398 10.81 11.10 -40.04
CA SER A 398 11.24 10.97 -38.66
C SER A 398 11.83 9.59 -38.35
N HIS A 399 12.77 9.57 -37.42
CA HIS A 399 13.26 8.32 -36.82
C HIS A 399 12.21 7.65 -35.91
N HIS A 400 11.14 8.37 -35.55
CA HIS A 400 10.02 7.83 -34.77
C HIS A 400 9.26 6.77 -35.58
N ARG A 401 9.21 5.53 -35.07
CA ARG A 401 8.66 4.38 -35.82
C ARG A 401 7.32 3.88 -35.31
N LYS A 402 6.84 4.38 -34.18
CA LYS A 402 5.63 3.85 -33.55
C LYS A 402 4.40 4.63 -34.03
N VAL A 403 3.44 3.90 -34.59
CA VAL A 403 2.13 4.40 -35.04
C VAL A 403 1.06 3.65 -34.26
N TYR A 404 0.10 4.38 -33.72
CA TYR A 404 -1.03 3.83 -32.97
C TYR A 404 -2.30 3.90 -33.81
N LEU A 405 -2.94 2.74 -34.01
CA LEU A 405 -4.23 2.63 -34.66
C LEU A 405 -5.35 2.86 -33.63
N VAL A 406 -6.14 3.92 -33.77
CA VAL A 406 -7.17 4.32 -32.80
C VAL A 406 -8.48 4.74 -33.46
N SER A 407 -9.53 4.89 -32.66
CA SER A 407 -10.76 5.56 -33.08
C SER A 407 -11.12 6.69 -32.12
N GLY A 408 -11.64 7.79 -32.67
CA GLY A 408 -12.23 8.89 -31.90
C GLY A 408 -13.65 8.60 -31.44
N ASN A 409 -14.13 7.36 -31.55
CA ASN A 409 -15.43 6.93 -31.05
C ASN A 409 -15.25 6.22 -29.70
N GLN A 410 -15.95 6.74 -28.68
CA GLN A 410 -15.91 6.23 -27.30
C GLN A 410 -16.19 4.72 -27.22
N LYS A 411 -17.05 4.19 -28.10
CA LYS A 411 -17.38 2.76 -28.15
C LYS A 411 -16.15 1.88 -28.38
N TYR A 412 -15.15 2.35 -29.10
CA TYR A 412 -13.99 1.57 -29.52
C TYR A 412 -12.70 1.91 -28.75
N LEU A 413 -12.78 2.66 -27.65
CA LEU A 413 -11.60 3.01 -26.84
C LEU A 413 -10.86 1.80 -26.25
N HIS A 414 -11.51 0.64 -26.15
CA HIS A 414 -10.93 -0.61 -25.66
C HIS A 414 -10.37 -1.50 -26.79
N ARG A 415 -10.43 -1.06 -28.06
CA ARG A 415 -9.95 -1.82 -29.23
C ARG A 415 -8.65 -1.23 -29.78
N TRP A 416 -7.93 -2.06 -30.54
CA TRP A 416 -6.68 -1.71 -31.24
C TRP A 416 -5.60 -1.16 -30.30
N ASP A 417 -4.88 -0.11 -30.70
CA ASP A 417 -3.65 0.35 -30.02
C ASP A 417 -3.92 1.42 -28.95
N MET A 418 -5.18 1.68 -28.57
CA MET A 418 -5.53 2.78 -27.64
C MET A 418 -4.90 2.59 -26.26
N ASN A 419 -4.96 1.37 -25.70
CA ASN A 419 -4.36 1.05 -24.41
C ASN A 419 -2.84 1.21 -24.42
N ASP A 420 -2.17 0.72 -25.48
CA ASP A 420 -0.73 0.86 -25.67
C ASP A 420 -0.33 2.33 -25.80
N PHE A 421 -1.13 3.13 -26.50
CA PHE A 421 -0.93 4.57 -26.60
C PHE A 421 -1.01 5.25 -25.24
N MET A 422 -2.05 4.98 -24.45
CA MET A 422 -2.22 5.59 -23.13
C MET A 422 -1.08 5.20 -22.19
N HIS A 423 -0.65 3.94 -22.22
CA HIS A 423 0.49 3.47 -21.44
C HIS A 423 1.77 4.23 -21.80
N ASP A 424 2.09 4.34 -23.08
CA ASP A 424 3.32 5.02 -23.52
C ASP A 424 3.27 6.54 -23.32
N LEU A 425 2.09 7.15 -23.45
CA LEU A 425 1.88 8.56 -23.08
C LEU A 425 2.21 8.79 -21.61
N CYS A 426 1.81 7.86 -20.72
CA CYS A 426 2.19 7.91 -19.31
C CYS A 426 3.69 7.78 -19.10
N GLN A 427 4.38 6.94 -19.88
CA GLN A 427 5.84 6.77 -19.73
C GLN A 427 6.65 7.93 -20.30
N ALA A 428 6.16 8.61 -21.33
CA ALA A 428 6.84 9.74 -21.96
C ALA A 428 6.77 11.04 -21.13
N CYS A 429 5.78 11.15 -20.23
CA CYS A 429 5.66 12.33 -19.39
C CYS A 429 6.80 12.38 -18.34
N PRO A 430 7.33 13.59 -18.02
CA PRO A 430 8.32 13.75 -16.96
C PRO A 430 7.85 13.09 -15.66
N GLN A 431 8.78 12.50 -14.88
CA GLN A 431 8.41 11.73 -13.68
C GLN A 431 7.46 12.47 -12.74
N LEU A 432 7.71 13.77 -12.54
CA LEU A 432 6.88 14.64 -11.71
C LEU A 432 5.45 14.80 -12.25
N LYS A 433 5.25 14.79 -13.58
CA LYS A 433 3.94 14.96 -14.22
C LYS A 433 3.19 13.63 -14.45
N ARG A 434 3.83 12.48 -14.24
CA ARG A 434 3.19 11.16 -14.46
C ARG A 434 2.02 10.92 -13.51
N GLU A 435 2.16 11.27 -12.23
CA GLU A 435 1.09 11.16 -11.25
C GLU A 435 -0.10 12.05 -11.62
N SER A 436 0.19 13.29 -12.03
CA SER A 436 -0.82 14.24 -12.50
C SER A 436 -1.61 13.69 -13.69
N LEU A 437 -0.91 13.16 -14.71
CA LEU A 437 -1.56 12.51 -15.85
C LEU A 437 -2.45 11.34 -15.39
N VAL A 438 -1.91 10.43 -14.57
CA VAL A 438 -2.62 9.21 -14.15
C VAL A 438 -3.88 9.54 -13.36
N PHE A 439 -3.79 10.47 -12.41
CA PHE A 439 -4.95 10.90 -11.62
C PHE A 439 -5.93 11.75 -12.44
N SER A 440 -5.47 12.46 -13.47
CA SER A 440 -6.34 13.21 -14.37
C SER A 440 -7.14 12.35 -15.36
N MET A 441 -6.73 11.12 -15.66
CA MET A 441 -7.48 10.23 -16.55
C MET A 441 -8.74 9.67 -15.87
N ASN A 442 -9.80 9.39 -16.63
CA ASN A 442 -10.99 8.71 -16.11
C ASN A 442 -10.76 7.20 -15.96
N ALA A 443 -11.37 6.56 -14.95
CA ALA A 443 -11.31 5.10 -14.74
C ALA A 443 -12.36 4.33 -15.56
N HIS A 444 -12.28 4.40 -16.89
CA HIS A 444 -13.33 3.87 -17.80
C HIS A 444 -13.00 2.50 -18.43
N CYS A 445 -11.76 2.04 -18.32
CA CYS A 445 -11.30 0.72 -18.76
C CYS A 445 -10.43 0.04 -17.69
N ARG A 446 -10.25 -1.27 -17.82
CA ARG A 446 -9.48 -2.09 -16.87
C ARG A 446 -8.04 -1.61 -16.74
N GLU A 447 -7.41 -1.24 -17.85
CA GLU A 447 -6.03 -0.78 -17.88
C GLU A 447 -5.88 0.55 -17.12
N ALA A 448 -6.80 1.50 -17.32
CA ALA A 448 -6.80 2.75 -16.58
C ALA A 448 -7.00 2.55 -15.07
N VAL A 449 -7.90 1.63 -14.67
CA VAL A 449 -8.09 1.25 -13.25
C VAL A 449 -6.81 0.67 -12.67
N ARG A 450 -6.17 -0.28 -13.35
CA ARG A 450 -4.94 -0.93 -12.86
C ARG A 450 -3.78 0.05 -12.69
N VAL A 451 -3.57 0.92 -13.67
CA VAL A 451 -2.52 1.95 -13.58
C VAL A 451 -2.81 2.89 -12.41
N LYS A 452 -4.05 3.37 -12.25
CA LYS A 452 -4.42 4.19 -11.09
C LYS A 452 -4.17 3.49 -9.76
N VAL A 453 -4.56 2.23 -9.62
CA VAL A 453 -4.33 1.44 -8.39
C VAL A 453 -2.84 1.33 -8.07
N GLU A 454 -1.99 1.13 -9.07
CA GLU A 454 -0.53 1.08 -8.87
C GLU A 454 0.00 2.39 -8.28
N TYR A 455 -0.45 3.54 -8.80
CA TYR A 455 -0.04 4.86 -8.31
C TYR A 455 -0.67 5.20 -6.95
N LEU A 456 -1.93 4.84 -6.72
CA LEU A 456 -2.60 4.98 -5.43
C LEU A 456 -1.90 4.15 -4.34
N ARG A 457 -1.45 2.94 -4.66
CA ARG A 457 -0.70 2.10 -3.73
C ARG A 457 0.64 2.74 -3.35
N LYS A 458 1.34 3.40 -4.29
CA LYS A 458 2.62 4.10 -4.00
C LYS A 458 2.44 5.24 -2.99
N ARG A 459 1.28 5.91 -2.98
CA ARG A 459 0.96 7.01 -2.05
C ARG A 459 0.85 6.55 -0.59
N GLN A 460 0.62 5.27 -0.35
CA GLN A 460 0.62 4.70 1.01
C GLN A 460 1.94 4.98 1.74
N TRP A 461 3.08 5.01 1.03
CA TRP A 461 4.38 5.35 1.63
C TRP A 461 4.46 6.79 2.15
N LEU A 462 3.85 7.74 1.44
CA LEU A 462 3.77 9.14 1.89
C LEU A 462 2.92 9.25 3.17
N ILE A 463 1.80 8.53 3.24
CA ILE A 463 0.95 8.47 4.45
C ILE A 463 1.72 7.85 5.61
N CYS A 464 2.39 6.71 5.38
CA CYS A 464 3.18 6.05 6.40
C CYS A 464 4.30 6.95 6.93
N SER A 465 4.92 7.76 6.07
CA SER A 465 5.97 8.69 6.47
C SER A 465 5.45 9.79 7.41
N ALA A 466 4.25 10.34 7.13
CA ALA A 466 3.61 11.34 7.97
C ALA A 466 3.17 10.76 9.32
N ILE A 467 2.66 9.53 9.33
CA ILE A 467 2.30 8.80 10.56
C ILE A 467 3.54 8.53 11.40
N ALA A 468 4.61 8.05 10.78
CA ALA A 468 5.88 7.81 11.45
C ALA A 468 6.51 9.11 11.98
N ALA A 469 6.29 10.24 11.32
CA ALA A 469 6.70 11.55 11.82
C ALA A 469 5.84 11.99 13.01
N ALA A 470 4.50 11.92 12.89
CA ALA A 470 3.56 12.28 13.96
C ALA A 470 3.76 11.46 15.24
N ALA A 471 4.18 10.20 15.11
CA ALA A 471 4.55 9.30 16.20
C ALA A 471 5.74 9.77 17.05
N ILE A 472 6.65 10.57 16.49
CA ILE A 472 7.86 11.06 17.19
C ILE A 472 7.56 12.36 17.95
N LEU A 473 6.47 13.06 17.61
CA LEU A 473 6.12 14.34 18.19
C LEU A 473 5.45 14.15 19.56
N PRO A 474 5.89 14.87 20.61
CA PRO A 474 5.39 14.70 21.98
C PRO A 474 4.04 15.42 22.20
N VAL A 475 3.08 15.22 21.29
CA VAL A 475 1.75 15.84 21.35
C VAL A 475 0.68 14.77 21.63
N PRO A 476 0.06 14.76 22.82
CA PRO A 476 -0.96 13.79 23.17
C PRO A 476 -2.13 13.78 22.16
N GLY A 477 -2.52 12.60 21.69
CA GLY A 477 -3.66 12.42 20.77
C GLY A 477 -3.40 12.79 19.30
N PHE A 478 -2.31 13.50 18.99
CA PHE A 478 -2.01 13.97 17.64
C PHE A 478 -1.73 12.85 16.63
N SER A 479 -1.04 11.78 17.04
CA SER A 479 -0.79 10.65 16.12
C SER A 479 -2.09 9.98 15.68
N MET A 480 -3.06 9.83 16.59
CA MET A 480 -4.35 9.23 16.27
C MET A 480 -5.19 10.14 15.35
N SER A 481 -5.20 11.46 15.60
CA SER A 481 -5.93 12.41 14.74
C SER A 481 -5.34 12.48 13.33
N ILE A 482 -4.01 12.51 13.21
CA ILE A 482 -3.31 12.46 11.91
C ILE A 482 -3.56 11.13 11.20
N ASN A 483 -3.48 9.99 11.90
CA ASN A 483 -3.77 8.68 11.30
C ASN A 483 -5.19 8.65 10.71
N LEU A 484 -6.19 9.11 11.47
CA LEU A 484 -7.57 9.14 11.03
C LEU A 484 -7.78 10.07 9.83
N LEU A 485 -7.26 11.30 9.92
CA LEU A 485 -7.36 12.31 8.87
C LEU A 485 -6.69 11.83 7.58
N ALA A 486 -5.45 11.33 7.67
CA ALA A 486 -4.67 10.90 6.53
C ALA A 486 -5.31 9.73 5.81
N CYS A 487 -5.72 8.71 6.57
CA CYS A 487 -6.33 7.50 6.02
C CYS A 487 -7.70 7.79 5.39
N LEU A 488 -8.55 8.59 6.04
CA LEU A 488 -9.85 8.96 5.47
C LEU A 488 -9.72 9.82 4.21
N THR A 489 -8.79 10.78 4.23
CA THR A 489 -8.53 11.65 3.06
C THR A 489 -8.10 10.81 1.86
N GLU A 490 -7.16 9.88 2.07
CA GLU A 490 -6.69 9.02 1.00
C GLU A 490 -7.77 8.01 0.54
N ALA A 491 -8.53 7.43 1.46
CA ALA A 491 -9.59 6.49 1.09
C ALA A 491 -10.71 7.16 0.28
N LYS A 492 -11.03 8.42 0.59
CA LYS A 492 -11.92 9.25 -0.25
C LYS A 492 -11.30 9.53 -1.62
N GLU A 493 -10.00 9.77 -1.69
CA GLU A 493 -9.27 9.96 -2.94
C GLU A 493 -9.31 8.69 -3.80
N TYR A 494 -9.08 7.50 -3.22
CA TYR A 494 -9.23 6.21 -3.93
C TYR A 494 -10.61 6.10 -4.58
N ARG A 495 -11.66 6.40 -3.82
CA ARG A 495 -13.03 6.37 -4.30
C ARG A 495 -13.28 7.35 -5.46
N GLN A 496 -12.76 8.58 -5.35
CA GLN A 496 -12.88 9.58 -6.43
C GLN A 496 -12.12 9.14 -7.68
N GLN A 497 -10.85 8.75 -7.53
CA GLN A 497 -9.95 8.37 -8.63
C GLN A 497 -10.41 7.13 -9.39
N LEU A 498 -11.04 6.17 -8.70
CA LEU A 498 -11.57 4.95 -9.31
C LEU A 498 -12.99 5.11 -9.89
N GLY A 499 -13.54 6.34 -9.90
CA GLY A 499 -14.85 6.62 -10.48
C GLY A 499 -16.03 6.06 -9.66
N LEU A 500 -15.83 5.82 -8.36
CA LEU A 500 -16.82 5.22 -7.45
C LEU A 500 -17.64 6.29 -6.72
N HIS A 501 -18.09 7.31 -7.46
CA HIS A 501 -18.88 8.43 -6.95
C HIS A 501 -20.04 8.75 -7.90
N ASN A 502 -21.09 9.41 -7.40
CA ASN A 502 -22.36 9.55 -8.11
C ASN A 502 -22.24 10.17 -9.51
N GLU A 503 -21.40 11.20 -9.68
CA GLU A 503 -21.22 11.85 -10.98
C GLU A 503 -20.54 10.93 -12.01
N ALA A 504 -19.47 10.23 -11.62
CA ALA A 504 -18.82 9.24 -12.49
C ALA A 504 -19.75 8.09 -12.86
N VAL A 505 -20.63 7.67 -11.95
CA VAL A 505 -21.64 6.63 -12.23
C VAL A 505 -22.61 7.07 -13.32
N GLU A 506 -23.11 8.31 -13.27
CA GLU A 506 -23.99 8.83 -14.32
C GLU A 506 -23.27 8.93 -15.67
N ARG A 507 -22.01 9.41 -15.68
CA ARG A 507 -21.19 9.46 -16.90
C ARG A 507 -20.97 8.07 -17.47
N LEU A 508 -20.63 7.08 -16.63
CA LEU A 508 -20.42 5.70 -17.05
C LEU A 508 -21.72 5.08 -17.57
N ALA A 509 -22.86 5.36 -16.94
CA ALA A 509 -24.17 4.89 -17.37
C ALA A 509 -24.51 5.36 -18.78
N ILE A 510 -24.28 6.64 -19.07
CA ILE A 510 -24.44 7.23 -20.40
C ILE A 510 -23.46 6.57 -21.39
N LEU A 511 -22.19 6.45 -21.01
CA LEU A 511 -21.15 5.86 -21.87
C LEU A 511 -21.43 4.40 -22.23
N ARG A 512 -22.05 3.63 -21.34
CA ARG A 512 -22.35 2.21 -21.52
C ARG A 512 -23.78 1.93 -21.97
N GLU A 513 -24.58 2.98 -22.20
CA GLU A 513 -26.00 2.89 -22.54
C GLU A 513 -26.77 1.98 -21.55
N THR A 514 -26.49 2.11 -20.25
CA THR A 514 -27.07 1.30 -19.17
C THR A 514 -27.73 2.17 -18.10
N SER A 515 -28.49 1.54 -17.20
CA SER A 515 -29.12 2.24 -16.08
C SER A 515 -28.08 2.64 -15.03
N SER A 516 -28.06 3.92 -14.64
CA SER A 516 -27.22 4.37 -13.52
C SER A 516 -27.62 3.69 -12.22
N GLU A 517 -28.89 3.33 -12.04
CA GLU A 517 -29.35 2.56 -10.87
C GLU A 517 -28.72 1.16 -10.81
N TYR A 518 -28.53 0.50 -11.95
CA TYR A 518 -27.85 -0.80 -12.01
C TYR A 518 -26.39 -0.68 -11.56
N ILE A 519 -25.66 0.30 -12.09
CA ILE A 519 -24.26 0.56 -11.68
C ILE A 519 -24.19 0.90 -10.19
N ARG A 520 -25.11 1.75 -9.68
CA ARG A 520 -25.17 2.09 -8.25
C ARG A 520 -25.38 0.86 -7.37
N ARG A 521 -26.30 -0.04 -7.75
CA ARG A 521 -26.54 -1.30 -7.04
C ARG A 521 -25.31 -2.20 -7.06
N THR A 522 -24.59 -2.28 -8.19
CA THR A 522 -23.35 -3.05 -8.30
C THR A 522 -22.22 -2.49 -7.44
N ILE A 523 -22.12 -1.17 -7.30
CA ILE A 523 -21.14 -0.54 -6.40
C ILE A 523 -21.53 -0.82 -4.94
N ASN A 524 -22.79 -0.57 -4.59
CA ASN A 524 -23.29 -0.70 -3.23
C ASN A 524 -23.41 -2.14 -2.72
N SER A 525 -23.42 -3.14 -3.62
CA SER A 525 -23.47 -4.56 -3.22
C SER A 525 -22.18 -5.06 -2.57
N VAL A 526 -21.06 -4.36 -2.77
CA VAL A 526 -19.76 -4.72 -2.21
C VAL A 526 -19.42 -3.86 -1.00
N LEU A 527 -19.61 -2.54 -1.12
CA LEU A 527 -19.55 -1.57 -0.02
C LEU A 527 -20.48 -0.41 -0.31
N PRO A 528 -21.05 0.25 0.71
CA PRO A 528 -21.82 1.49 0.54
C PRO A 528 -20.88 2.67 0.19
N LEU A 529 -20.18 2.58 -0.94
CA LEU A 529 -19.17 3.55 -1.36
C LEU A 529 -19.80 4.86 -1.81
N LEU A 530 -21.04 4.84 -2.29
CA LEU A 530 -21.72 6.02 -2.81
C LEU A 530 -22.29 6.93 -1.72
N ASP A 531 -22.39 6.44 -0.49
CA ASP A 531 -22.84 7.20 0.67
C ASP A 531 -21.65 7.62 1.54
N ASP A 532 -21.40 8.92 1.64
CA ASP A 532 -20.23 9.48 2.33
C ASP A 532 -20.22 9.13 3.82
N GLU A 533 -21.37 9.23 4.48
CA GLU A 533 -21.48 9.02 5.93
C GLU A 533 -21.28 7.56 6.30
N THR A 534 -21.90 6.64 5.56
CA THR A 534 -21.73 5.19 5.77
C THR A 534 -20.32 4.74 5.43
N PHE A 535 -19.74 5.25 4.32
CA PHE A 535 -18.35 4.95 3.95
C PHE A 535 -17.37 5.39 5.04
N GLU A 536 -17.49 6.64 5.51
CA GLU A 536 -16.65 7.15 6.60
C GLU A 536 -16.80 6.32 7.87
N THR A 537 -18.02 5.98 8.25
CA THR A 537 -18.30 5.21 9.47
C THR A 537 -17.66 3.82 9.39
N LEU A 538 -17.80 3.14 8.26
CA LEU A 538 -17.25 1.81 8.05
C LEU A 538 -15.71 1.85 8.02
N PHE A 539 -15.13 2.87 7.39
CA PHE A 539 -13.68 3.08 7.39
C PHE A 539 -13.13 3.34 8.80
N LYS A 540 -13.75 4.28 9.53
CA LYS A 540 -13.38 4.61 10.92
C LYS A 540 -13.45 3.38 11.81
N THR A 541 -14.53 2.60 11.71
CA THR A 541 -14.72 1.37 12.49
C THR A 541 -13.63 0.33 12.19
N LYS A 542 -13.29 0.11 10.91
CA LYS A 542 -12.21 -0.82 10.52
C LYS A 542 -10.84 -0.37 11.03
N LEU A 543 -10.53 0.93 10.91
CA LEU A 543 -9.25 1.49 11.38
C LEU A 543 -9.14 1.41 12.91
N LEU A 544 -10.22 1.74 13.63
CA LEU A 544 -10.24 1.71 15.10
C LEU A 544 -10.17 0.28 15.65
N THR A 545 -10.83 -0.69 15.01
CA THR A 545 -10.76 -2.11 15.42
C THR A 545 -9.35 -2.69 15.27
N LEU A 546 -8.68 -2.41 14.14
CA LEU A 546 -7.28 -2.80 13.94
C LEU A 546 -6.34 -2.12 14.95
N ASN A 547 -6.53 -0.81 15.20
CA ASN A 547 -5.74 -0.09 16.20
C ASN A 547 -6.00 -0.57 17.63
N ALA A 548 -7.23 -0.97 17.97
CA ALA A 548 -7.57 -1.52 19.28
C ALA A 548 -6.91 -2.88 19.53
N ALA A 549 -6.80 -3.73 18.50
CA ALA A 549 -6.06 -4.98 18.57
C ALA A 549 -4.55 -4.78 18.85
N ILE A 550 -4.04 -3.58 18.55
CA ILE A 550 -2.62 -3.18 18.66
C ILE A 550 -2.34 -2.33 19.92
N GLY A 551 -3.38 -1.86 20.61
CA GLY A 551 -3.30 -0.86 21.69
C GLY A 551 -2.57 -1.30 22.98
N HIS A 552 -2.03 -2.51 23.03
CA HIS A 552 -1.29 -3.05 24.18
C HIS A 552 0.25 -2.94 24.04
N CYS A 553 0.75 -2.22 23.04
CA CYS A 553 2.17 -2.22 22.68
C CYS A 553 2.97 -0.99 23.17
N ILE A 554 4.27 -1.20 23.46
CA ILE A 554 5.29 -0.19 23.84
C ILE A 554 5.33 0.94 22.80
N PRO A 555 5.57 2.23 23.14
CA PRO A 555 5.49 3.36 22.21
C PRO A 555 6.12 3.15 20.83
N VAL A 556 7.35 2.61 20.76
CA VAL A 556 8.04 2.36 19.47
C VAL A 556 7.40 1.20 18.68
N VAL A 557 7.00 0.13 19.37
CA VAL A 557 6.32 -1.02 18.76
C VAL A 557 4.90 -0.63 18.33
N GLY A 558 4.21 0.18 19.13
CA GLY A 558 2.92 0.78 18.81
C GLY A 558 3.00 1.67 17.56
N CYS A 559 4.11 2.37 17.32
CA CYS A 559 4.30 3.13 16.09
C CYS A 559 4.41 2.21 14.87
N VAL A 560 5.24 1.18 14.92
CA VAL A 560 5.39 0.22 13.81
C VAL A 560 4.09 -0.51 13.53
N LEU A 561 3.41 -0.98 14.57
CA LEU A 561 2.13 -1.66 14.42
C LEU A 561 1.02 -0.71 13.94
N SER A 562 1.04 0.58 14.33
CA SER A 562 0.10 1.58 13.81
C SER A 562 0.31 1.86 12.31
N VAL A 563 1.55 1.89 11.84
CA VAL A 563 1.87 2.01 10.41
C VAL A 563 1.39 0.75 9.68
N GLN A 564 1.62 -0.43 10.23
CA GLN A 564 1.16 -1.69 9.66
C GLN A 564 -0.36 -1.76 9.54
N ALA A 565 -1.10 -1.42 10.61
CA ALA A 565 -2.56 -1.37 10.59
C ALA A 565 -3.11 -0.40 9.55
N VAL A 566 -2.43 0.73 9.35
CA VAL A 566 -2.81 1.72 8.34
C VAL A 566 -2.58 1.17 6.94
N ILE A 567 -1.43 0.55 6.66
CA ILE A 567 -1.16 -0.09 5.37
C ILE A 567 -2.20 -1.17 5.10
N GLU A 568 -2.49 -2.04 6.07
CA GLU A 568 -3.48 -3.10 5.93
C GLU A 568 -4.88 -2.55 5.67
N THR A 569 -5.26 -1.49 6.38
CA THR A 569 -6.55 -0.82 6.17
C THR A 569 -6.63 -0.20 4.77
N LEU A 570 -5.64 0.60 4.37
CA LEU A 570 -5.62 1.26 3.07
C LEU A 570 -5.55 0.26 1.91
N ASP A 571 -4.74 -0.79 2.04
CA ASP A 571 -4.63 -1.85 1.01
C ASP A 571 -5.90 -2.69 0.92
N TYR A 572 -6.56 -2.98 2.05
CA TYR A 572 -7.88 -3.63 2.07
C TYR A 572 -8.92 -2.83 1.29
N PHE A 573 -9.05 -1.53 1.59
CA PHE A 573 -10.00 -0.66 0.89
C PHE A 573 -9.62 -0.47 -0.58
N LEU A 574 -8.34 -0.29 -0.90
CA LEU A 574 -7.88 -0.11 -2.28
C LEU A 574 -8.15 -1.37 -3.12
N LYS A 575 -7.84 -2.57 -2.62
CA LYS A 575 -8.12 -3.85 -3.30
C LYS A 575 -9.62 -4.07 -3.51
N MET A 576 -10.42 -3.72 -2.52
CA MET A 576 -11.86 -3.85 -2.62
C MET A 576 -12.44 -2.86 -3.65
N MET A 577 -12.04 -1.60 -3.60
CA MET A 577 -12.45 -0.60 -4.59
C MET A 577 -11.94 -0.95 -6.00
N GLU A 578 -10.72 -1.47 -6.14
CA GLU A 578 -10.20 -2.01 -7.41
C GLU A 578 -11.14 -3.08 -7.97
N LYS A 579 -11.53 -4.06 -7.16
CA LYS A 579 -12.44 -5.13 -7.57
C LYS A 579 -13.79 -4.59 -8.04
N VAL A 580 -14.35 -3.62 -7.30
CA VAL A 580 -15.61 -2.96 -7.68
C VAL A 580 -15.43 -2.18 -8.99
N ALA A 581 -14.39 -1.35 -9.10
CA ALA A 581 -14.11 -0.56 -10.28
C ALA A 581 -13.93 -1.43 -11.52
N LEU A 582 -13.18 -2.53 -11.42
CA LEU A 582 -13.00 -3.50 -12.51
C LEU A 582 -14.33 -4.14 -12.92
N THR A 583 -15.15 -4.56 -11.95
CA THR A 583 -16.48 -5.14 -12.21
C THR A 583 -17.39 -4.14 -12.93
N VAL A 584 -17.38 -2.88 -12.51
CA VAL A 584 -18.16 -1.81 -13.12
C VAL A 584 -17.65 -1.47 -14.53
N THR A 585 -16.33 -1.48 -14.75
CA THR A 585 -15.77 -1.26 -16.09
C THR A 585 -16.06 -2.40 -17.07
N ASP A 586 -16.29 -3.62 -16.57
CA ASP A 586 -16.60 -4.80 -17.37
C ASP A 586 -18.08 -4.87 -17.78
N ILE A 587 -18.96 -3.96 -17.33
CA ILE A 587 -20.37 -3.95 -17.75
C ILE A 587 -20.41 -3.61 -19.25
N HIS A 588 -20.67 -4.63 -20.09
CA HIS A 588 -20.69 -4.51 -21.54
C HIS A 588 -21.97 -3.85 -22.07
N PHE A 589 -21.86 -3.25 -23.25
CA PHE A 589 -23.00 -2.73 -24.02
C PHE A 589 -23.99 -3.86 -24.36
N GLY A 590 -25.22 -3.75 -23.86
CA GLY A 590 -26.37 -4.49 -24.39
C GLY A 590 -26.71 -5.84 -23.77
N ASP A 591 -25.96 -6.37 -22.80
CA ASP A 591 -26.29 -7.65 -22.15
C ASP A 591 -27.12 -7.45 -20.87
N ILE A 592 -28.37 -7.03 -21.04
CA ILE A 592 -29.36 -7.02 -19.93
C ILE A 592 -29.91 -8.44 -19.69
N SER A 593 -29.75 -9.35 -20.65
CA SER A 593 -30.45 -10.66 -20.67
C SER A 593 -29.59 -11.90 -20.45
N SER A 594 -28.25 -11.82 -20.37
CA SER A 594 -27.39 -13.01 -20.29
C SER A 594 -26.46 -13.08 -19.07
N LEU A 595 -26.49 -12.10 -18.17
CA LEU A 595 -25.58 -12.09 -17.03
C LEU A 595 -26.16 -12.83 -15.81
N PRO A 596 -25.35 -13.62 -15.09
CA PRO A 596 -25.82 -14.40 -13.96
C PRO A 596 -26.38 -13.47 -12.87
N PRO A 597 -27.37 -13.92 -12.09
CA PRO A 597 -27.81 -13.17 -10.91
C PRO A 597 -26.58 -12.85 -10.07
N VAL A 598 -26.49 -11.59 -9.60
CA VAL A 598 -25.45 -11.14 -8.67
C VAL A 598 -25.43 -12.13 -7.53
N THR A 599 -24.49 -13.07 -7.58
CA THR A 599 -24.21 -13.95 -6.47
C THR A 599 -23.62 -13.03 -5.43
N THR A 600 -24.33 -12.88 -4.31
CA THR A 600 -23.70 -12.51 -3.05
C THR A 600 -22.40 -13.28 -2.98
N ILE A 601 -21.27 -12.58 -3.09
CA ILE A 601 -19.97 -13.19 -2.86
C ILE A 601 -20.01 -13.52 -1.37
N GLU A 602 -20.36 -14.77 -1.04
CA GLU A 602 -20.27 -15.30 0.31
C GLU A 602 -18.80 -15.23 0.71
N TYR A 603 -18.44 -14.20 1.46
CA TYR A 603 -17.21 -14.22 2.22
C TYR A 603 -17.48 -15.04 3.48
N SER A 604 -16.89 -16.24 3.46
CA SER A 604 -16.75 -17.13 4.60
C SER A 604 -15.67 -16.56 5.54
N ASP A 605 -15.95 -15.38 6.12
CA ASP A 605 -15.24 -14.91 7.30
C ASP A 605 -16.25 -14.40 8.33
N PRO A 606 -16.61 -15.21 9.34
CA PRO A 606 -17.64 -14.89 10.33
C PRO A 606 -17.35 -13.65 11.19
N GLN A 607 -16.14 -13.07 11.11
CA GLN A 607 -15.73 -11.94 11.94
C GLN A 607 -16.12 -10.55 11.38
N ILE A 608 -16.82 -10.48 10.24
CA ILE A 608 -17.18 -9.19 9.60
C ILE A 608 -18.63 -8.75 9.93
N ILE A 609 -19.47 -9.63 10.50
CA ILE A 609 -20.90 -9.33 10.77
C ILE A 609 -21.20 -9.17 12.28
N SER A 610 -20.22 -9.35 13.16
CA SER A 610 -20.33 -9.00 14.61
C SER A 610 -19.44 -7.84 14.96
#